data_AF-A0A8X6GZL5-F1
#
_entry.id   AF-A0A8X6GZL5-F1
#
_cell.length_a   1.000
_cell.length_b   1.000
_cell.length_c   1.000
_cell.angle_alpha   90.00
_cell.angle_beta   90.00
_cell.angle_gamma   90.00
#
_symmetry.space_group_name_H-M   'P 1'
#
loop_
_entity.id
_entity.type
_entity.pdbx_description
1 polymer ?
#
loop_
_entity_poly.entity_id
_entity_poly.type
_entity_poly.pdbx_seq_one_letter_code
_entity_poly.pdbx_strand_id
1 'polypeptide(L)'
;MQFLILIVSLIYTIHCDDDGLNHVQNQLSEESLTPYINQHGSRLSHRSIQECHTLEHGSPPRELYTAHKTANLSEPFVKVKRFVKEIKSSFIPKIVRGHYVIVFNPIKTLSVLEPDQPGGCTLNIRQTVAATSKKNNCIVAINAGYFDTKDGKCLGNVISDGRIAHDSKGIQNAHFGLTKDEQIFIGYISEESVLSGNILQLVGGVIWIIRNGTGFVNSSKKLECEKTEETGILFKAVSS
;
A
#
# COMPACT_ATOMS: atom_id res chain seq x y z
N MET A 1 -8.20 -22.30 -5.51
CA MET A 1 -8.77 -21.09 -4.88
C MET A 1 -7.89 -19.92 -5.25
N GLN A 2 -8.39 -18.99 -6.07
CA GLN A 2 -7.57 -18.03 -6.82
C GLN A 2 -7.50 -16.70 -6.06
N PHE A 3 -6.38 -16.42 -5.38
CA PHE A 3 -6.16 -15.12 -4.74
C PHE A 3 -5.78 -14.11 -5.82
N LEU A 4 -6.71 -13.21 -6.15
CA LEU A 4 -6.49 -12.06 -7.02
C LEU A 4 -6.19 -10.85 -6.12
N ILE A 5 -4.90 -10.57 -5.87
CA ILE A 5 -4.49 -9.28 -5.31
C ILE A 5 -4.36 -8.32 -6.50
N LEU A 6 -5.37 -7.49 -6.70
CA LEU A 6 -5.40 -6.46 -7.73
C LEU A 6 -4.78 -5.18 -7.14
N ILE A 7 -3.48 -4.97 -7.33
CA ILE A 7 -2.86 -3.67 -7.08
C ILE A 7 -2.98 -2.89 -8.38
N VAL A 8 -3.84 -1.88 -8.40
CA VAL A 8 -3.94 -0.93 -9.53
C VAL A 8 -2.79 0.06 -9.40
N SER A 9 -1.66 -0.23 -10.05
CA SER A 9 -0.70 0.82 -10.36
C SER A 9 -1.27 1.66 -11.50
N LEU A 10 -1.67 2.90 -11.21
CA LEU A 10 -1.85 3.93 -12.22
C LEU A 10 -0.48 4.19 -12.87
N ILE A 11 -0.27 3.64 -14.06
CA ILE A 11 0.84 4.04 -14.93
C ILE A 11 0.23 4.93 -16.01
N TYR A 12 0.38 6.25 -15.88
CA TYR A 12 0.22 7.16 -17.01
C TYR A 12 1.46 7.03 -17.92
N THR A 13 1.21 6.98 -19.22
CA THR A 13 2.25 6.94 -20.25
C THR A 13 3.03 8.25 -20.27
N ILE A 14 4.28 8.24 -19.82
CA ILE A 14 5.24 9.34 -20.05
C ILE A 14 5.66 9.25 -21.51
N HIS A 15 5.29 10.26 -22.31
CA HIS A 15 5.99 10.56 -23.57
C HIS A 15 7.30 11.24 -23.18
N CYS A 16 8.43 10.65 -23.57
CA CYS A 16 9.71 11.32 -23.48
C CYS A 16 9.81 12.33 -24.63
N ASP A 17 9.63 13.61 -24.35
CA ASP A 17 10.27 14.67 -25.12
C ASP A 17 11.44 15.21 -24.30
N ASP A 18 12.60 15.19 -24.95
CA ASP A 18 13.91 15.54 -24.42
C ASP A 18 14.08 17.06 -24.54
N ASP A 19 13.77 17.81 -23.48
CA ASP A 19 14.27 19.18 -23.31
C ASP A 19 14.07 19.71 -21.87
N GLY A 20 15.19 20.06 -21.22
CA GLY A 20 15.23 21.19 -20.29
C GLY A 20 14.94 20.92 -18.80
N LEU A 21 16.02 20.86 -18.03
CA LEU A 21 16.14 20.79 -16.54
C LEU A 21 15.36 21.83 -15.70
N ASN A 22 14.47 22.63 -16.28
CA ASN A 22 13.68 23.66 -15.58
C ASN A 22 12.16 23.34 -15.50
N HIS A 23 11.69 22.22 -16.05
CA HIS A 23 10.26 21.87 -16.09
C HIS A 23 9.79 20.93 -14.96
N VAL A 24 10.73 20.31 -14.22
CA VAL A 24 10.45 19.25 -13.24
C VAL A 24 9.70 19.76 -12.00
N GLN A 25 9.87 21.02 -11.63
CA GLN A 25 9.29 21.55 -10.38
C GLN A 25 7.83 21.98 -10.52
N ASN A 26 7.38 22.33 -11.74
CA ASN A 26 5.99 22.73 -12.03
C ASN A 26 5.07 21.56 -12.43
N GLN A 27 5.59 20.39 -12.81
CA GLN A 27 4.77 19.22 -13.15
C GLN A 27 4.34 18.40 -11.93
N LEU A 28 5.12 18.41 -10.85
CA LEU A 28 4.85 17.62 -9.64
C LEU A 28 3.57 18.06 -8.89
N SER A 29 3.06 19.27 -9.12
CA SER A 29 1.87 19.77 -8.43
C SER A 29 0.54 19.32 -9.05
N GLU A 30 0.50 18.98 -10.34
CA GLU A 30 -0.77 18.59 -11.01
C GLU A 30 -1.04 17.08 -10.99
N GLU A 31 -0.01 16.25 -10.80
CA GLU A 31 -0.13 14.78 -10.77
C GLU A 31 -0.21 14.19 -9.34
N SER A 32 -0.22 15.04 -8.31
CA SER A 32 -0.25 14.60 -6.92
C SER A 32 -1.66 14.17 -6.49
N LEU A 33 -1.82 12.87 -6.21
CA LEU A 33 -3.04 12.30 -5.61
C LEU A 33 -2.87 12.18 -4.10
N THR A 34 -3.30 13.21 -3.36
CA THR A 34 -3.22 13.24 -1.89
C THR A 34 -4.56 12.85 -1.24
N PRO A 35 -4.59 11.80 -0.41
CA PRO A 35 -5.83 11.39 0.29
C PRO A 35 -6.21 12.32 1.45
N TYR A 36 -5.26 13.10 1.96
CA TYR A 36 -5.43 14.01 3.10
C TYR A 36 -4.80 15.38 2.79
N ILE A 37 -5.44 16.48 3.21
CA ILE A 37 -4.84 17.82 3.14
C ILE A 37 -3.91 18.05 4.31
N ASN A 38 -4.45 17.88 5.53
CA ASN A 38 -3.84 18.41 6.74
C ASN A 38 -2.87 17.40 7.34
N GLN A 39 -3.39 16.22 7.67
CA GLN A 39 -2.66 15.18 8.37
C GLN A 39 -2.96 13.82 7.75
N HIS A 40 -1.93 12.99 7.61
CA HIS A 40 -2.08 11.64 7.10
C HIS A 40 -2.77 10.73 8.12
N GLY A 41 -3.86 10.09 7.69
CA GLY A 41 -4.54 9.00 8.39
C GLY A 41 -5.56 9.44 9.44
N SER A 42 -6.36 8.48 9.91
CA SER A 42 -7.38 8.69 10.94
C SER A 42 -6.76 8.63 12.34
N ARG A 43 -7.19 9.51 13.25
CA ARG A 43 -6.83 9.48 14.68
C ARG A 43 -7.88 8.77 15.53
N LEU A 44 -8.88 8.14 14.90
CA LEU A 44 -9.72 7.17 15.60
C LEU A 44 -8.81 6.11 16.23
N SER A 45 -9.03 5.79 17.50
CA SER A 45 -8.25 4.75 18.15
C SER A 45 -8.52 3.39 17.48
N HIS A 46 -7.52 2.50 17.49
CA HIS A 46 -7.71 1.14 16.99
C HIS A 46 -8.89 0.44 17.69
N ARG A 47 -9.07 0.68 18.99
CA ARG A 47 -10.20 0.17 19.77
C ARG A 47 -11.54 0.64 19.20
N SER A 48 -11.67 1.93 18.89
CA SER A 48 -12.89 2.49 18.29
C SER A 48 -13.19 1.86 16.93
N ILE A 49 -12.17 1.70 16.08
CA ILE A 49 -12.31 1.01 14.79
C ILE A 49 -12.74 -0.44 15.00
N GLN A 50 -12.09 -1.16 15.91
CA GLN A 50 -12.40 -2.55 16.19
C GLN A 50 -13.81 -2.75 16.72
N GLU A 51 -14.26 -1.94 17.68
CA GLU A 51 -15.60 -2.02 18.25
C GLU A 51 -16.68 -1.78 17.18
N CYS A 52 -16.60 -0.65 16.44
CA CYS A 52 -17.55 -0.35 15.37
C CYS A 52 -17.55 -1.40 14.26
N HIS A 53 -16.37 -1.82 13.83
CA HIS A 53 -16.22 -2.79 12.76
C HIS A 53 -16.74 -4.18 13.16
N THR A 54 -16.47 -4.62 14.40
CA THR A 54 -16.93 -5.94 14.88
C THR A 54 -18.45 -5.96 15.00
N LEU A 55 -19.08 -4.86 15.40
CA LEU A 55 -20.54 -4.74 15.43
C LEU A 55 -21.16 -4.83 14.01
N GLU A 56 -20.54 -4.20 13.01
CA GLU A 56 -21.05 -4.18 11.63
C GLU A 56 -20.77 -5.51 10.88
N HIS A 57 -19.63 -6.16 11.16
CA HIS A 57 -19.12 -7.25 10.34
C HIS A 57 -18.87 -8.57 11.08
N GLY A 58 -19.10 -8.63 12.39
CA GLY A 58 -18.94 -9.84 13.20
C GLY A 58 -17.50 -10.33 13.37
N SER A 59 -16.50 -9.60 12.90
CA SER A 59 -15.09 -9.97 13.05
C SER A 59 -14.17 -8.74 13.16
N PRO A 60 -12.92 -8.94 13.64
CA PRO A 60 -11.95 -7.84 13.78
C PRO A 60 -11.68 -7.13 12.45
N PRO A 61 -11.15 -5.89 12.49
CA PRO A 61 -10.86 -5.07 11.30
C PRO A 61 -9.59 -5.55 10.56
N ARG A 62 -9.41 -6.86 10.41
CA ARG A 62 -8.27 -7.51 9.77
C ARG A 62 -8.64 -8.88 9.24
N GLU A 63 -7.94 -9.32 8.21
CA GLU A 63 -7.96 -10.69 7.71
C GLU A 63 -6.56 -11.30 7.79
N LEU A 64 -6.51 -12.59 8.06
CA LEU A 64 -5.30 -13.39 8.04
C LEU A 64 -5.47 -14.54 7.05
N TYR A 65 -4.54 -14.66 6.12
CA TYR A 65 -4.51 -15.75 5.15
C TYR A 65 -3.21 -16.53 5.28
N THR A 66 -3.27 -17.86 5.28
CA THR A 66 -2.06 -18.68 5.22
C THR A 66 -1.29 -18.35 3.94
N ALA A 67 0.00 -18.02 4.07
CA ALA A 67 0.83 -17.73 2.91
C ALA A 67 1.04 -19.00 2.06
N HIS A 68 1.00 -18.83 0.74
CA HIS A 68 1.25 -19.93 -0.19
C HIS A 68 2.66 -20.50 -0.01
N LYS A 69 2.77 -21.84 0.03
CA LYS A 69 4.03 -22.57 0.05
C LYS A 69 4.13 -23.52 -1.16
N THR A 70 5.20 -23.43 -1.94
CA THR A 70 5.59 -24.45 -2.93
C THR A 70 6.83 -25.18 -2.43
N ALA A 71 6.78 -26.52 -2.50
CA ALA A 71 7.90 -27.39 -2.18
C ALA A 71 8.90 -27.49 -3.34
N ASN A 72 8.50 -27.12 -4.56
CA ASN A 72 9.33 -27.22 -5.75
C ASN A 72 10.12 -25.93 -5.98
N LEU A 73 11.41 -25.96 -5.64
CA LEU A 73 12.34 -24.85 -5.83
C LEU A 73 12.63 -24.53 -7.31
N SER A 74 12.23 -25.41 -8.24
CA SER A 74 12.41 -25.22 -9.68
C SER A 74 11.32 -24.33 -10.30
N GLU A 75 10.22 -24.08 -9.58
CA GLU A 75 9.15 -23.22 -10.07
C GLU A 75 9.50 -21.73 -9.90
N PRO A 76 9.12 -20.87 -10.86
CA PRO A 76 9.36 -19.45 -10.72
C PRO A 76 8.57 -18.90 -9.52
N PHE A 77 9.27 -18.21 -8.62
CA PHE A 77 8.65 -17.64 -7.42
C PHE A 77 7.82 -16.38 -7.68
N VAL A 78 7.81 -15.90 -8.93
CA VAL A 78 6.97 -14.77 -9.35
C VAL A 78 6.43 -15.00 -10.77
N LYS A 79 5.17 -14.63 -10.99
CA LYS A 79 4.55 -14.59 -12.31
C LYS A 79 3.95 -13.21 -12.56
N VAL A 80 4.47 -12.53 -13.58
CA VAL A 80 3.97 -11.22 -14.01
C VAL A 80 3.04 -11.41 -15.19
N LYS A 81 1.87 -10.78 -15.15
CA LYS A 81 0.93 -10.76 -16.25
C LYS A 81 0.54 -9.32 -16.57
N ARG A 82 0.63 -8.97 -17.85
CA ARG A 82 0.21 -7.68 -18.39
C ARG A 82 -1.25 -7.75 -18.80
N PHE A 83 -1.98 -6.66 -18.64
CA PHE A 83 -3.33 -6.54 -19.16
C PHE A 83 -3.56 -5.20 -19.82
N VAL A 84 -4.48 -5.20 -20.78
CA VAL A 84 -5.10 -4.03 -21.36
C VAL A 84 -6.60 -4.27 -21.24
N LYS A 85 -7.31 -3.36 -20.57
CA LYS A 85 -8.76 -3.47 -20.37
C LYS A 85 -9.44 -2.16 -20.69
N GLU A 86 -10.58 -2.27 -21.35
CA GLU A 86 -11.49 -1.15 -21.50
C GLU A 86 -12.41 -1.10 -20.27
N ILE A 87 -12.41 0.05 -19.59
CA ILE A 87 -13.29 0.32 -18.46
C ILE A 87 -14.37 1.29 -18.96
N LYS A 88 -15.63 0.90 -18.77
CA LYS A 88 -16.77 1.79 -19.04
C LYS A 88 -16.72 2.93 -18.02
N SER A 89 -16.35 4.13 -18.48
CA SER A 89 -16.49 5.38 -17.72
C SER A 89 -17.73 6.12 -18.23
N SER A 90 -18.30 7.02 -17.41
CA SER A 90 -19.66 7.57 -17.55
C SER A 90 -20.03 8.10 -18.94
N PHE A 91 -19.06 8.51 -19.77
CA PHE A 91 -19.33 9.03 -21.12
C PHE A 91 -18.39 8.51 -22.22
N ILE A 92 -17.14 8.13 -21.88
CA ILE A 92 -16.16 7.65 -22.86
C ILE A 92 -15.44 6.43 -22.27
N PRO A 93 -15.41 5.28 -22.97
CA PRO A 93 -14.62 4.14 -22.51
C PRO A 93 -13.15 4.51 -22.37
N LYS A 94 -12.54 4.13 -21.25
CA LYS A 94 -11.12 4.38 -20.99
C LYS A 94 -10.35 3.08 -21.12
N ILE A 95 -9.28 3.10 -21.91
CA ILE A 95 -8.35 1.96 -21.99
C ILE A 95 -7.34 2.10 -20.85
N VAL A 96 -7.34 1.12 -19.95
CA VAL A 96 -6.40 1.01 -18.84
C VAL A 96 -5.41 -0.11 -19.12
N ARG A 97 -4.13 0.19 -18.91
CA ARG A 97 -3.03 -0.77 -19.01
C ARG A 97 -2.46 -1.00 -17.64
N GLY A 98 -2.03 -2.23 -17.36
CA GLY A 98 -1.40 -2.53 -16.09
C GLY A 98 -0.84 -3.93 -16.01
N HIS A 99 -0.44 -4.28 -14.79
CA HIS A 99 0.17 -5.56 -14.48
C HIS A 99 -0.52 -6.13 -13.24
N TYR A 100 -0.60 -7.45 -13.16
CA TYR A 100 -0.80 -8.13 -11.88
C TYR A 100 0.31 -9.15 -11.68
N VAL A 101 0.78 -9.23 -10.45
CA VAL A 101 1.94 -10.01 -10.07
C VAL A 101 1.50 -11.05 -9.05
N ILE A 102 1.79 -12.31 -9.35
CA ILE A 102 1.54 -13.43 -8.44
C ILE A 102 2.89 -13.80 -7.82
N VAL A 103 2.98 -13.71 -6.50
CA VAL A 103 4.18 -14.07 -5.73
C VAL A 103 3.94 -15.41 -5.04
N PHE A 104 4.83 -16.36 -5.26
CA PHE A 104 4.85 -17.65 -4.59
C PHE A 104 5.88 -17.63 -3.46
N ASN A 105 5.61 -18.38 -2.38
CA ASN A 105 6.44 -18.37 -1.16
C ASN A 105 6.65 -16.95 -0.59
N PRO A 106 5.62 -16.09 -0.44
CA PRO A 106 5.82 -14.68 -0.14
C PRO A 106 6.58 -14.45 1.18
N ILE A 107 6.51 -15.37 2.16
CA ILE A 107 7.32 -15.33 3.38
C ILE A 107 8.83 -15.29 3.09
N LYS A 108 9.28 -15.91 2.00
CA LYS A 108 10.70 -15.99 1.61
C LYS A 108 11.07 -15.02 0.48
N THR A 109 10.09 -14.48 -0.25
CA THR A 109 10.33 -13.81 -1.54
C THR A 109 9.77 -12.41 -1.65
N LEU A 110 8.94 -11.98 -0.68
CA LEU A 110 8.39 -10.63 -0.61
C LEU A 110 9.02 -9.88 0.56
N SER A 111 9.58 -8.72 0.28
CA SER A 111 10.14 -7.80 1.27
C SER A 111 9.56 -6.40 1.11
N VAL A 112 9.37 -5.70 2.22
CA VAL A 112 9.16 -4.25 2.25
C VAL A 112 10.52 -3.61 2.44
N LEU A 113 10.89 -2.69 1.55
CA LEU A 113 12.19 -2.03 1.58
C LEU A 113 12.02 -0.55 1.92
N GLU A 114 12.93 -0.04 2.76
CA GLU A 114 13.10 1.39 2.96
C GLU A 114 13.69 2.06 1.71
N PRO A 115 13.46 3.37 1.52
CA PRO A 115 14.02 4.09 0.38
C PRO A 115 15.55 4.11 0.45
N ASP A 116 16.17 3.69 -0.65
CA ASP A 116 17.62 3.57 -0.85
C ASP A 116 18.33 2.50 0.00
N GLN A 117 18.19 2.54 1.32
CA GLN A 117 18.93 1.73 2.28
C GLN A 117 18.18 1.56 3.62
N PRO A 118 18.52 0.56 4.44
CA PRO A 118 18.07 0.49 5.83
C PRO A 118 18.30 1.82 6.58
N GLY A 119 17.26 2.32 7.26
CA GLY A 119 17.26 3.64 7.92
C GLY A 119 16.87 4.80 6.99
N GLY A 120 16.56 4.54 5.71
CA GLY A 120 16.13 5.55 4.75
C GLY A 120 14.89 6.32 5.19
N CYS A 121 13.95 5.68 5.90
CA CYS A 121 12.78 6.38 6.44
C CYS A 121 13.16 7.38 7.52
N THR A 122 14.09 7.04 8.43
CA THR A 122 14.58 7.95 9.47
C THR A 122 15.32 9.16 8.89
N LEU A 123 16.00 8.96 7.77
CA LEU A 123 16.73 9.99 7.05
C LEU A 123 15.86 10.80 6.08
N ASN A 124 14.56 10.51 5.99
CA ASN A 124 13.61 11.10 5.03
C ASN A 124 14.09 11.01 3.57
N ILE A 125 14.75 9.91 3.22
CA ILE A 125 15.28 9.72 1.86
C ILE A 125 14.13 9.45 0.90
N ARG A 126 14.16 10.12 -0.26
CA ARG A 126 13.36 9.75 -1.43
C ARG A 126 14.26 9.09 -2.45
N GLN A 127 13.81 7.96 -2.99
CA GLN A 127 14.52 7.23 -4.03
C GLN A 127 13.54 6.62 -5.02
N THR A 128 13.96 6.50 -6.27
CA THR A 128 13.17 5.80 -7.30
C THR A 128 13.11 4.30 -6.99
N VAL A 129 11.96 3.69 -7.30
CA VAL A 129 11.79 2.22 -7.16
C VAL A 129 12.90 1.47 -7.89
N ALA A 130 13.26 1.90 -9.11
CA ALA A 130 14.28 1.27 -9.92
C ALA A 130 15.68 1.27 -9.25
N ALA A 131 16.06 2.36 -8.58
CA ALA A 131 17.34 2.44 -7.91
C ALA A 131 17.39 1.55 -6.66
N THR A 132 16.36 1.62 -5.79
CA THR A 132 16.29 0.77 -4.60
C THR A 132 16.17 -0.71 -4.96
N SER A 133 15.37 -1.05 -5.98
CA SER A 133 15.18 -2.44 -6.41
C SER A 133 16.46 -3.04 -7.00
N LYS A 134 17.23 -2.25 -7.76
CA LYS A 134 18.51 -2.67 -8.32
C LYS A 134 19.53 -2.99 -7.22
N LYS A 135 19.62 -2.16 -6.18
CA LYS A 135 20.49 -2.39 -5.01
C LYS A 135 20.16 -3.69 -4.27
N ASN A 136 18.88 -4.08 -4.28
CA ASN A 136 18.37 -5.24 -3.55
C ASN A 136 18.07 -6.46 -4.46
N ASN A 137 18.55 -6.45 -5.72
CA ASN A 137 18.38 -7.53 -6.70
C ASN A 137 16.93 -8.00 -6.88
N CYS A 138 15.95 -7.09 -6.80
CA CYS A 138 14.55 -7.46 -6.93
C CYS A 138 14.23 -7.84 -8.38
N ILE A 139 13.47 -8.94 -8.57
CA ILE A 139 12.93 -9.31 -9.90
C ILE A 139 11.77 -8.39 -10.30
N VAL A 140 10.91 -8.05 -9.34
CA VAL A 140 9.78 -7.13 -9.52
C VAL A 140 9.73 -6.21 -8.30
N ALA A 141 9.49 -4.93 -8.54
CA ALA A 141 9.31 -3.93 -7.49
C ALA A 141 8.24 -2.92 -7.91
N ILE A 142 7.49 -2.42 -6.93
CA ILE A 142 6.49 -1.36 -7.08
C ILE A 142 6.67 -0.36 -5.94
N ASN A 143 6.23 0.89 -6.14
CA ASN A 143 6.08 1.81 -5.03
C ASN A 143 4.97 1.29 -4.09
N ALA A 144 5.08 1.60 -2.80
CA ALA A 144 4.17 1.08 -1.79
C ALA A 144 3.63 2.20 -0.89
N GLY A 145 4.23 2.38 0.30
CA GLY A 145 3.73 3.29 1.32
C GLY A 145 3.66 4.76 0.88
N TYR A 146 2.80 5.52 1.55
CA TYR A 146 2.75 6.96 1.41
C TYR A 146 3.95 7.63 2.08
N PHE A 147 4.29 8.82 1.60
CA PHE A 147 5.31 9.68 2.18
C PHE A 147 4.86 11.13 2.05
N ASP A 148 5.38 12.01 2.90
CA ASP A 148 5.18 13.44 2.74
C ASP A 148 6.00 13.92 1.53
N THR A 149 5.31 14.42 0.51
CA THR A 149 5.93 14.84 -0.74
C THR A 149 6.84 16.05 -0.61
N LYS A 150 6.73 16.82 0.48
CA LYS A 150 7.53 18.03 0.74
C LYS A 150 8.90 17.68 1.32
N ASP A 151 8.94 16.82 2.34
CA ASP A 151 10.16 16.54 3.09
C ASP A 151 10.67 15.09 2.95
N GLY A 152 9.91 14.19 2.32
CA GLY A 152 10.30 12.81 2.10
C GLY A 152 10.03 11.87 3.28
N LYS A 153 9.38 12.33 4.34
CA LYS A 153 9.10 11.52 5.52
C LYS A 153 8.18 10.35 5.20
N CYS A 154 8.54 9.14 5.63
CA CYS A 154 7.66 7.98 5.54
C CYS A 154 6.38 8.17 6.37
N LEU A 155 5.24 7.66 5.87
CA LEU A 155 3.95 7.71 6.56
C LEU A 155 3.39 6.30 6.78
N GLY A 156 2.55 6.14 7.81
CA GLY A 156 2.04 4.82 8.21
C GLY A 156 3.11 3.92 8.84
N ASN A 157 2.75 2.70 9.22
CA ASN A 157 3.73 1.76 9.76
C ASN A 157 4.58 1.16 8.65
N VAL A 158 5.89 1.05 8.88
CA VAL A 158 6.84 0.38 7.99
C VAL A 158 7.68 -0.59 8.81
N ILE A 159 7.57 -1.88 8.49
CA ILE A 159 8.43 -2.94 9.03
C ILE A 159 9.14 -3.60 7.85
N SER A 160 10.47 -3.62 7.90
CA SER A 160 11.34 -4.20 6.89
C SER A 160 12.16 -5.30 7.53
N ASP A 161 11.95 -6.54 7.09
CA ASP A 161 12.63 -7.75 7.59
C ASP A 161 12.58 -7.88 9.13
N GLY A 162 11.43 -7.56 9.72
CA GLY A 162 11.17 -7.62 11.16
C GLY A 162 11.66 -6.42 11.96
N ARG A 163 12.35 -5.45 11.33
CA ARG A 163 12.77 -4.20 11.96
C ARG A 163 11.74 -3.10 11.71
N ILE A 164 11.34 -2.41 12.77
CA ILE A 164 10.49 -1.22 12.69
C ILE A 164 11.31 -0.09 12.06
N ALA A 165 10.99 0.25 10.81
CA ALA A 165 11.60 1.36 10.07
C ALA A 165 10.87 2.69 10.34
N HIS A 166 9.55 2.63 10.50
CA HIS A 166 8.74 3.78 10.89
C HIS A 166 7.51 3.31 11.67
N ASP A 167 7.25 3.97 12.80
CA ASP A 167 6.07 3.75 13.62
C ASP A 167 5.14 4.95 13.49
N SER A 168 3.90 4.67 13.07
CA SER A 168 2.86 5.68 12.92
C SER A 168 2.24 6.15 14.24
N LYS A 169 2.59 5.52 15.37
CA LYS A 169 2.07 5.82 16.71
C LYS A 169 0.56 5.69 16.80
N GLY A 170 0.07 4.58 16.24
CA GLY A 170 -1.35 4.20 16.30
C GLY A 170 -2.27 4.88 15.28
N ILE A 171 -1.75 5.65 14.31
CA ILE A 171 -2.56 6.19 13.20
C ILE A 171 -3.22 5.06 12.43
N GLN A 172 -4.51 5.21 12.14
CA GLN A 172 -5.30 4.16 11.53
C GLN A 172 -5.48 4.36 10.02
N ASN A 173 -4.89 3.42 9.29
CA ASN A 173 -5.03 3.22 7.86
C ASN A 173 -5.01 1.71 7.54
N ALA A 174 -5.36 1.34 6.31
CA ALA A 174 -5.19 -0.02 5.83
C ALA A 174 -3.70 -0.39 5.74
N HIS A 175 -3.36 -1.62 6.14
CA HIS A 175 -2.01 -2.16 6.07
C HIS A 175 -2.01 -3.50 5.33
N PHE A 176 -0.87 -3.81 4.73
CA PHE A 176 -0.53 -5.13 4.21
C PHE A 176 0.76 -5.61 4.86
N GLY A 177 0.83 -6.87 5.25
CA GLY A 177 2.03 -7.41 5.86
C GLY A 177 2.15 -8.93 5.85
N LEU A 178 3.27 -9.42 6.33
CA LEU A 178 3.58 -10.82 6.55
C LEU A 178 3.97 -11.04 8.01
N THR A 179 3.38 -12.03 8.67
CA THR A 179 3.67 -12.35 10.08
C THR A 179 4.71 -13.46 10.20
N LYS A 180 5.33 -13.59 11.39
CA LYS A 180 6.23 -14.71 11.72
C LYS A 180 5.50 -16.06 11.72
N ASP A 181 4.20 -16.04 11.97
CA ASP A 181 3.30 -17.21 11.87
C ASP A 181 2.98 -17.59 10.41
N GLU A 182 3.73 -17.06 9.44
CA GLU A 182 3.61 -17.34 8.01
C GLU A 182 2.23 -16.98 7.42
N GLN A 183 1.62 -15.91 7.95
CA GLN A 183 0.33 -15.40 7.48
C GLN A 183 0.51 -14.08 6.71
N ILE A 184 -0.34 -13.88 5.72
CA ILE A 184 -0.59 -12.60 5.06
C ILE A 184 -1.60 -11.84 5.92
N PHE A 185 -1.21 -10.66 6.37
CA PHE A 185 -2.05 -9.72 7.12
C PHE A 185 -2.60 -8.66 6.16
N ILE A 186 -3.90 -8.37 6.27
CA ILE A 186 -4.55 -7.25 5.59
C ILE A 186 -5.52 -6.57 6.57
N GLY A 187 -5.46 -5.26 6.72
CA GLY A 187 -6.45 -4.49 7.48
C GLY A 187 -5.84 -3.45 8.42
N TYR A 188 -6.53 -3.17 9.53
CA TYR A 188 -6.16 -2.17 10.53
C TYR A 188 -5.45 -2.84 11.70
N ILE A 189 -4.43 -2.18 12.24
CA ILE A 189 -3.56 -2.75 13.27
C ILE A 189 -3.34 -1.77 14.43
N SER A 190 -3.25 -2.31 15.65
CA SER A 190 -2.87 -1.53 16.83
C SER A 190 -1.37 -1.29 16.90
N GLU A 191 -0.96 -0.19 17.54
CA GLU A 191 0.45 0.08 17.86
C GLU A 191 1.06 -1.07 18.68
N GLU A 192 0.34 -1.58 19.67
CA GLU A 192 0.77 -2.75 20.46
C GLU A 192 1.10 -3.96 19.57
N SER A 193 0.27 -4.25 18.56
CA SER A 193 0.52 -5.35 17.62
C SER A 193 1.75 -5.09 16.75
N VAL A 194 1.98 -3.84 16.34
CA VAL A 194 3.20 -3.43 15.61
C VAL A 194 4.44 -3.64 16.48
N LEU A 195 4.37 -3.26 17.77
CA LEU A 195 5.48 -3.34 18.72
C LEU A 195 5.71 -4.77 19.26
N SER A 196 4.76 -5.69 19.08
CA SER A 196 4.88 -7.09 19.53
C SER A 196 6.04 -7.87 18.90
N GLY A 197 6.55 -7.40 17.75
CA GLY A 197 7.59 -8.07 17.00
C GLY A 197 7.12 -9.33 16.26
N ASN A 198 5.81 -9.56 16.12
CA ASN A 198 5.27 -10.71 15.36
C ASN A 198 5.22 -10.49 13.83
N ILE A 199 5.59 -9.31 13.34
CA ILE A 199 5.46 -8.94 11.93
C ILE A 199 6.84 -8.89 11.27
N LEU A 200 6.96 -9.54 10.12
CA LEU A 200 8.18 -9.59 9.31
C LEU A 200 8.21 -8.46 8.27
N GLN A 201 7.09 -8.24 7.59
CA GLN A 201 6.94 -7.19 6.59
C GLN A 201 5.67 -6.43 6.89
N LEU A 202 5.70 -5.09 6.86
CA LEU A 202 4.50 -4.27 7.01
C LEU A 202 4.65 -2.99 6.23
N VAL A 203 3.60 -2.61 5.53
CA VAL A 203 3.49 -1.29 4.91
C VAL A 203 2.07 -0.74 5.07
N GLY A 204 1.98 0.52 5.47
CA GLY A 204 0.74 1.29 5.51
C GLY A 204 0.35 1.80 4.12
N GLY A 205 -0.90 1.61 3.75
CA GLY A 205 -1.54 2.20 2.58
C GLY A 205 -2.70 3.11 2.99
N VAL A 206 -3.65 3.35 2.08
CA VAL A 206 -4.89 4.08 2.35
C VAL A 206 -6.02 3.37 1.61
N ILE A 207 -7.16 3.17 2.27
CA ILE A 207 -8.31 2.37 1.83
C ILE A 207 -8.03 0.88 1.70
N TRP A 208 -8.82 0.08 2.44
CA TRP A 208 -8.91 -1.36 2.22
C TRP A 208 -9.93 -1.66 1.11
N ILE A 209 -9.43 -2.11 -0.05
CA ILE A 209 -10.23 -2.22 -1.28
C ILE A 209 -11.15 -3.45 -1.27
N ILE A 210 -10.64 -4.63 -0.90
CA ILE A 210 -11.37 -5.91 -0.96
C ILE A 210 -11.26 -6.64 0.38
N ARG A 211 -12.39 -6.95 1.00
CA ARG A 211 -12.48 -7.77 2.20
C ARG A 211 -13.36 -8.99 1.96
N ASN A 212 -12.83 -10.17 2.26
CA ASN A 212 -13.50 -11.46 2.04
C ASN A 212 -14.11 -11.59 0.63
N GLY A 213 -13.36 -11.15 -0.40
CA GLY A 213 -13.81 -11.19 -1.80
C GLY A 213 -14.83 -10.12 -2.21
N THR A 214 -15.23 -9.23 -1.31
CA THR A 214 -16.21 -8.16 -1.56
C THR A 214 -15.57 -6.78 -1.49
N GLY A 215 -16.09 -5.81 -2.26
CA GLY A 215 -15.59 -4.44 -2.24
C GLY A 215 -15.85 -3.77 -0.88
N PHE A 216 -14.80 -3.17 -0.30
CA PHE A 216 -14.81 -2.63 1.07
C PHE A 216 -14.50 -1.13 1.16
N VAL A 217 -14.33 -0.48 0.01
CA VAL A 217 -13.96 0.94 -0.13
C VAL A 217 -14.83 1.88 0.70
N ASN A 218 -16.15 1.72 0.68
CA ASN A 218 -17.07 2.61 1.39
C ASN A 218 -16.94 2.48 2.91
N SER A 219 -16.70 1.28 3.43
CA SER A 219 -16.46 1.06 4.85
C SER A 219 -15.11 1.64 5.25
N SER A 220 -14.06 1.43 4.45
CA SER A 220 -12.74 2.05 4.71
C SER A 220 -12.77 3.57 4.77
N LYS A 221 -13.56 4.24 3.91
CA LYS A 221 -13.72 5.70 4.00
C LYS A 221 -14.24 6.14 5.37
N LYS A 222 -15.17 5.39 5.96
CA LYS A 222 -15.70 5.71 7.30
C LYS A 222 -14.68 5.45 8.42
N LEU A 223 -13.76 4.51 8.23
CA LEU A 223 -12.75 4.14 9.21
C LEU A 223 -11.51 5.05 9.13
N GLU A 224 -11.17 5.50 7.93
CA GLU A 224 -9.95 6.26 7.61
C GLU A 224 -10.17 7.77 7.49
N CYS A 225 -11.42 8.23 7.47
CA CYS A 225 -11.78 9.64 7.67
C CYS A 225 -12.42 9.85 9.04
N GLU A 226 -11.97 10.89 9.72
CA GLU A 226 -12.73 11.45 10.82
C GLU A 226 -13.95 12.21 10.28
N LYS A 227 -15.06 12.21 11.03
CA LYS A 227 -16.27 12.96 10.65
C LYS A 227 -16.05 14.49 10.59
N THR A 228 -14.92 14.98 11.11
CA THR A 228 -14.55 16.38 11.22
C THR A 228 -13.69 16.89 10.06
N GLU A 229 -13.07 16.00 9.27
CA GLU A 229 -12.31 16.38 8.07
C GLU A 229 -13.25 16.43 6.85
N GLU A 230 -12.96 17.31 5.88
CA GLU A 230 -13.69 17.36 4.61
C GLU A 230 -13.48 16.04 3.85
N THR A 231 -14.40 15.09 4.04
CA THR A 231 -14.36 13.76 3.40
C THR A 231 -14.19 13.82 1.87
N GLY A 232 -14.52 14.96 1.24
CA GLY A 232 -14.48 15.20 -0.20
C GLY A 232 -13.15 14.87 -0.89
N ILE A 233 -12.01 14.93 -0.19
CA ILE A 233 -10.69 14.76 -0.83
C ILE A 233 -10.26 13.31 -0.87
N LEU A 234 -10.50 12.55 0.18
CA LEU A 234 -10.39 11.08 0.10
C LEU A 234 -11.40 10.54 -0.91
N PHE A 235 -12.60 11.11 -1.01
CA PHE A 235 -13.54 10.77 -2.07
C PHE A 235 -12.97 11.02 -3.46
N LYS A 236 -12.33 12.18 -3.70
CA LYS A 236 -11.69 12.49 -4.98
C LYS A 236 -10.57 11.51 -5.31
N ALA A 237 -9.65 11.25 -4.37
CA ALA A 237 -8.53 10.32 -4.56
C ALA A 237 -8.96 8.88 -4.86
N VAL A 238 -10.13 8.46 -4.35
CA VAL A 238 -10.66 7.10 -4.56
C VAL A 238 -11.55 7.00 -5.82
N SER A 239 -12.04 8.13 -6.34
CA SER A 239 -12.96 8.17 -7.49
C SER A 239 -12.26 8.55 -8.80
N SER A 240 -10.99 8.98 -8.74
CA SER A 240 -10.10 9.28 -9.87
C SER A 240 -9.48 8.01 -10.45
#